data_AF-A0A9W8LZ31-F1
#
_entry.id   AF-A0A9W8LZ31-F1
#
_cell.length_a   1.000
_cell.length_b   1.000
_cell.length_c   1.000
_cell.angle_alpha   90.00
_cell.angle_beta   90.00
_cell.angle_gamma   90.00
#
_symmetry.space_group_name_H-M   'P 1'
#
loop_
_entity.id
_entity.type
_entity.pdbx_description
1 polymer ?
#
loop_
_entity_poly.entity_id
_entity_poly.type
_entity_poly.pdbx_seq_one_letter_code
_entity_poly.pdbx_strand_id
1 'polypeptide(L)'
;MDVDAINTDRLALFKTQLSMAISEHRLDASMSPWSFPEPFLSIINDGLSGSSVFSINEAEQGLKAMEAENRLMFRDNMIIMM
;
A
#
# COMPACT_ATOMS: atom_id res chain seq x y z
N MET A 1 -15.51 -17.54 0.52
CA MET A 1 -14.31 -17.29 1.34
C MET A 1 -14.28 -15.78 1.55
N ASP A 2 -14.59 -15.35 2.76
CA ASP A 2 -14.47 -13.94 3.14
C ASP A 2 -13.01 -13.52 2.96
N VAL A 3 -12.80 -12.55 2.08
CA VAL A 3 -11.50 -11.93 1.89
C VAL A 3 -11.33 -11.03 3.11
N ASP A 4 -10.42 -11.40 4.03
CA ASP A 4 -10.08 -10.60 5.21
C ASP A 4 -9.91 -9.12 4.83
N ALA A 5 -10.92 -8.31 5.11
CA ALA A 5 -10.88 -6.89 4.79
C ALA A 5 -9.97 -6.17 5.79
N ILE A 6 -9.05 -5.34 5.29
CA ILE A 6 -8.25 -4.47 6.15
C ILE A 6 -9.17 -3.57 6.98
N ASN A 7 -8.94 -3.52 8.29
CA ASN A 7 -9.69 -2.65 9.20
C ASN A 7 -9.57 -1.17 8.75
N THR A 8 -10.65 -0.39 8.85
CA THR A 8 -10.70 1.02 8.43
C THR A 8 -9.59 1.88 9.02
N ASP A 9 -9.24 1.70 10.30
CA ASP A 9 -8.14 2.45 10.94
C ASP A 9 -6.78 2.07 10.33
N ARG A 10 -6.57 0.77 10.05
CA ARG A 10 -5.37 0.26 9.40
C ARG A 10 -5.28 0.71 7.95
N LEU A 11 -6.42 0.78 7.25
CA LEU A 11 -6.51 1.31 5.90
C LEU A 11 -6.14 2.80 5.84
N ALA A 12 -6.60 3.60 6.80
CA ALA A 12 -6.25 5.02 6.89
C ALA A 12 -4.75 5.22 7.14
N LEU A 13 -4.15 4.42 8.03
CA LEU A 13 -2.71 4.41 8.25
C LEU A 13 -1.94 3.99 6.98
N PHE A 14 -2.39 2.93 6.30
CA PHE A 14 -1.78 2.45 5.07
C PHE A 14 -1.79 3.53 3.97
N LYS A 15 -2.93 4.19 3.77
CA LYS A 15 -3.07 5.32 2.83
C LYS A 15 -2.10 6.44 3.14
N THR A 16 -1.90 6.74 4.42
CA THR A 16 -1.00 7.80 4.89
C THR A 16 0.45 7.43 4.56
N GLN A 17 0.87 6.21 4.91
CA GLN A 17 2.21 5.71 4.62
C GLN A 17 2.51 5.63 3.12
N LEU A 18 1.57 5.14 2.33
CA LEU A 18 1.70 5.09 0.87
C LEU A 18 1.82 6.49 0.26
N SER A 19 1.00 7.45 0.72
CA SER A 19 1.05 8.83 0.24
C SER A 19 2.36 9.52 0.60
N MET A 20 2.87 9.28 1.82
CA MET A 20 4.19 9.78 2.24
C MET A 20 5.31 9.17 1.41
N ALA A 21 5.33 7.86 1.25
CA ALA A 21 6.34 7.14 0.47
C ALA A 21 6.42 7.61 -0.99
N ILE A 22 5.28 7.90 -1.62
CA ILE A 22 5.22 8.45 -2.98
C ILE A 22 5.68 9.92 -2.99
N SER A 23 5.24 10.73 -2.02
CA SER A 23 5.62 12.15 -1.92
C SER A 23 7.11 12.35 -1.65
N GLU A 24 7.74 11.45 -0.89
CA GLU A 24 9.17 11.45 -0.59
C GLU A 24 10.01 10.82 -1.71
N HIS A 25 9.41 10.44 -2.84
CA HIS A 25 10.07 9.74 -3.95
C HIS A 25 10.75 8.42 -3.53
N ARG A 26 10.29 7.79 -2.43
CA ARG A 26 10.79 6.50 -1.95
C ARG A 26 10.14 5.34 -2.70
N LEU A 27 8.87 5.50 -3.04
CA LEU A 27 8.17 4.64 -4.00
C LEU A 27 8.03 5.41 -5.31
N ASP A 28 8.62 4.86 -6.36
CA ASP A 28 8.28 5.28 -7.70
C ASP A 28 6.87 4.77 -8.02
N ALA A 29 5.99 5.66 -8.46
CA ALA A 29 4.67 5.31 -8.97
C ALA A 29 4.77 4.27 -10.11
N SER A 30 5.88 4.27 -10.85
CA SER A 30 6.13 3.29 -11.91
C SER A 30 6.65 1.94 -11.41
N MET A 31 6.98 1.79 -10.13
CA MET A 31 7.37 0.49 -9.58
C MET A 31 6.15 -0.33 -9.22
N SER A 32 6.14 -1.58 -9.68
CA SER A 32 5.09 -2.50 -9.31
C SER A 32 5.30 -3.01 -7.89
N PRO A 33 4.39 -2.73 -6.94
CA PRO A 33 4.52 -3.20 -5.55
C PRO A 33 4.56 -4.72 -5.47
N TRP A 34 4.03 -5.42 -6.49
CA TRP A 34 3.96 -6.87 -6.56
C TRP A 34 5.15 -7.52 -7.26
N SER A 35 5.86 -6.79 -8.12
CA SER A 35 7.13 -7.27 -8.66
C SER A 35 8.24 -7.26 -7.61
N PHE A 36 8.14 -6.36 -6.62
CA PHE A 36 9.10 -6.22 -5.52
C PHE A 36 8.38 -6.00 -4.18
N PRO A 37 7.77 -7.05 -3.60
CA PRO A 37 6.96 -6.92 -2.38
C PRO A 37 7.80 -6.60 -1.13
N GLU A 38 9.03 -7.09 -1.02
CA GLU A 38 9.88 -6.80 0.15
C GLU A 38 10.32 -5.32 0.21
N PRO A 39 10.86 -4.71 -0.87
CA PRO A 39 11.16 -3.27 -0.87
C PRO A 39 9.92 -2.41 -0.63
N PHE A 40 8.80 -2.75 -1.26
CA PHE A 40 7.54 -2.05 -1.08
C PHE A 40 7.10 -2.06 0.39
N LEU A 41 7.06 -3.25 1.01
CA LEU A 41 6.72 -3.37 2.43
C LEU A 41 7.71 -2.67 3.34
N SER A 42 9.01 -2.74 3.04
CA SER A 42 10.03 -2.03 3.82
C SER A 42 9.80 -0.53 3.84
N ILE A 43 9.33 0.05 2.72
CA ILE A 43 9.05 1.48 2.62
C ILE A 43 7.74 1.83 3.32
N ILE A 44 6.68 1.05 3.12
CA ILE A 44 5.37 1.29 3.77
C ILE A 44 5.43 1.10 5.28
N ASN A 45 6.29 0.19 5.75
CA ASN A 45 6.52 -0.07 7.17
C ASN A 45 7.57 0.84 7.79
N ASP A 46 8.11 1.79 7.03
CA ASP A 46 9.10 2.71 7.55
C ASP A 46 8.50 3.58 8.66
N GLY A 47 9.21 3.66 9.79
CA GLY A 47 8.71 4.35 10.97
C GLY A 47 7.57 3.64 11.72
N LEU A 48 7.09 2.48 11.24
CA LEU A 48 6.16 1.63 11.97
C LEU A 48 6.93 0.66 12.87
N SER A 49 6.35 0.31 14.02
CA SER A 49 6.97 -0.62 14.97
C SER A 49 5.93 -1.50 15.65
N GLY A 50 6.33 -2.73 15.99
CA GLY A 50 5.50 -3.70 16.70
C GLY A 50 4.23 -4.09 15.94
N SER A 51 3.07 -3.91 16.55
CA SER A 51 1.77 -4.30 15.98
C SER A 51 1.26 -3.40 14.83
N SER A 52 1.98 -2.32 14.53
CA SER A 52 1.62 -1.35 13.48
C SER A 52 2.19 -1.70 12.11
N VAL A 53 3.08 -2.71 12.04
CA VAL A 53 3.71 -3.16 10.80
C VAL A 53 2.67 -3.89 9.93
N PHE A 54 2.63 -3.58 8.65
CA PHE A 54 1.78 -4.21 7.65
C PHE A 54 2.42 -5.50 7.13
N SER A 55 1.63 -6.57 7.11
CA SER A 55 1.95 -7.79 6.37
C SER A 55 1.69 -7.63 4.87
N ILE A 56 2.23 -8.55 4.04
CA ILE A 56 1.95 -8.61 2.59
C ILE A 56 0.44 -8.63 2.34
N ASN A 57 -0.30 -9.45 3.08
CA ASN A 57 -1.74 -9.58 2.92
C ASN A 57 -2.46 -8.25 3.21
N GLU A 58 -2.11 -7.58 4.30
CA GLU A 58 -2.73 -6.29 4.64
C GLU A 58 -2.42 -5.19 3.61
N ALA A 59 -1.19 -5.17 3.11
CA ALA A 59 -0.82 -4.24 2.06
C ALA A 59 -1.61 -4.50 0.75
N GLU A 60 -1.87 -5.77 0.44
CA GLU A 60 -2.72 -6.17 -0.71
C GLU A 60 -4.16 -5.71 -0.53
N GLN A 61 -4.72 -5.91 0.66
CA GLN A 61 -6.07 -5.42 1.00
C GLN A 61 -6.14 -3.90 0.97
N GLY A 62 -5.10 -3.21 1.46
CA GLY A 62 -4.99 -1.75 1.41
C GLY A 62 -5.01 -1.22 -0.02
N LEU A 63 -4.23 -1.85 -0.90
CA LEU A 63 -4.17 -1.50 -2.32
C LEU A 63 -5.50 -1.78 -3.05
N LYS A 64 -6.11 -2.95 -2.82
CA LYS A 64 -7.43 -3.31 -3.37
C LYS A 64 -8.52 -2.34 -2.91
N ALA A 65 -8.50 -1.93 -1.65
CA ALA A 65 -9.44 -0.96 -1.12
C ALA A 65 -9.26 0.43 -1.76
N MET A 66 -8.02 0.86 -2.02
CA MET A 66 -7.74 2.13 -2.70
C MET A 66 -8.13 2.12 -4.17
N GLU A 67 -7.94 0.98 -4.86
CA GLU A 67 -8.45 0.76 -6.21
C GLU A 67 -9.98 0.82 -6.25
N ALA A 68 -10.66 0.14 -5.31
CA ALA A 68 -12.12 0.18 -5.20
C ALA A 68 -12.67 1.59 -4.93
N GLU A 69 -11.89 2.44 -4.23
CA GLU A 69 -12.22 3.85 -3.99
C GLU A 69 -11.89 4.78 -5.18
N ASN A 70 -11.40 4.26 -6.31
CA ASN A 70 -10.89 5.05 -7.45
C ASN A 70 -9.81 6.08 -7.06
N ARG A 71 -9.10 5.88 -5.94
CA ARG A 71 -7.97 6.75 -5.57
C ARG A 71 -6.67 6.33 -6.23
N LEU A 72 -6.67 5.13 -6.80
CA LEU A 72 -5.49 4.48 -7.36
C LEU A 72 -5.89 3.62 -8.55
N MET A 73 -5.05 3.59 -9.57
CA MET A 73 -5.20 2.71 -10.73
C MET A 73 -3.94 1.86 -10.90
N PHE A 74 -4.12 0.57 -11.13
CA PHE A 74 -3.05 -0.31 -11.57
C PHE A 74 -2.96 -0.30 -13.09
N ARG A 75 -1.88 0.26 -13.63
CA ARG A 75 -1.59 0.21 -15.06
C ARG A 75 -0.26 -0.50 -15.28
N ASP A 76 -0.27 -1.60 -16.03
CA ASP A 76 0.94 -2.40 -16.30
C ASP A 76 1.70 -2.73 -15.01
N ASN A 77 0.95 -3.13 -13.98
CA ASN A 77 1.46 -3.46 -12.65
C ASN A 77 1.94 -2.25 -11.81
N MET A 78 1.88 -1.01 -12.29
CA MET A 78 2.33 0.22 -11.61
C MET A 78 1.23 0.90 -10.79
N ILE A 79 1.58 1.59 -9.70
CA ILE A 79 0.66 2.38 -8.86
C ILE A 79 0.50 3.80 -9.43
N ILE A 80 -0.68 4.15 -9.94
CA ILE A 80 -0.97 5.52 -10.37
C ILE A 80 -1.98 6.13 -9.40
N MET A 81 -1.58 7.19 -8.67
CA MET A 81 -2.54 7.99 -7.88
C MET A 81 -3.34 8.91 -8.80
N MET A 82 -4.66 8.99 -8.57
CA MET A 82 -5.58 9.88 -9.29
C MET A 82 -5.76 11.24 -8.60
#